data_AF-A0A3E0WPA4-F1
#
_entry.id   AF-A0A3E0WPA4-F1
#
_cell.length_a   1.000
_cell.length_b   1.000
_cell.length_c   1.000
_cell.angle_alpha   90.00
_cell.angle_beta   90.00
_cell.angle_gamma   90.00
#
_symmetry.space_group_name_H-M   'P 1'
#
loop_
_entity.id
_entity.type
_entity.pdbx_description
1 polymer ?
#
loop_
_entity_poly.entity_id
_entity_poly.type
_entity_poly.pdbx_seq_one_letter_code
_entity_poly.pdbx_strand_id
1 'polypeptide(L)'
;MKSMSKKTHVPSITATISDMPKSKTNEFVSKTENYALKSIEAAEWIDTLETEVNNLPRDYSKLIRLKYLQRRGDGQTYEDEVIYPKLNISRAKYYQMKKKSLEELGRALFGHEF
;
A
#
# COMPACT_ATOMS: atom_id res chain seq x y z
N MET A 1 32.34 -12.39 18.08
CA MET A 1 31.40 -11.25 18.18
C MET A 1 30.05 -11.66 17.63
N LYS A 2 29.10 -11.91 18.53
CA LYS A 2 27.69 -12.19 18.25
C LYS A 2 26.94 -10.87 18.23
N SER A 3 26.28 -10.52 17.13
CA SER A 3 25.12 -9.58 17.10
C SER A 3 24.75 -9.24 15.66
N MET A 4 24.06 -10.15 14.95
CA MET A 4 23.17 -9.76 13.82
C MET A 4 22.20 -10.87 13.36
N SER A 5 21.88 -11.87 14.20
CA SER A 5 20.93 -12.96 13.85
C SER A 5 19.67 -12.98 14.71
N LYS A 6 19.29 -11.85 15.30
CA LYS A 6 18.07 -11.73 16.11
C LYS A 6 17.22 -10.54 15.68
N LYS A 7 16.67 -10.58 14.46
CA LYS A 7 15.52 -9.73 14.07
C LYS A 7 14.75 -10.19 12.83
N THR A 8 14.91 -11.45 12.42
CA THR A 8 13.98 -12.10 11.49
C THR A 8 13.28 -13.19 12.29
N HIS A 9 12.08 -12.90 12.79
CA HIS A 9 11.22 -13.93 13.36
C HIS A 9 10.62 -14.71 12.18
N VAL A 10 11.45 -15.55 11.56
CA VAL A 10 10.97 -16.58 10.65
C VAL A 10 10.56 -17.74 11.56
N PRO A 11 9.27 -18.12 11.62
CA PRO A 11 8.86 -19.27 12.42
C PRO A 11 9.54 -20.52 11.86
N SER A 12 10.09 -21.35 12.74
CA SER A 12 10.63 -22.66 12.38
C SER A 12 9.48 -23.52 11.86
N ILE A 13 9.50 -23.84 10.57
CA ILE A 13 8.51 -24.69 9.89
C ILE A 13 8.80 -26.13 10.29
N THR A 14 8.09 -26.66 11.29
CA THR A 14 8.10 -28.09 11.57
C THR A 14 7.03 -28.74 10.72
N ALA A 15 7.43 -29.47 9.67
CA ALA A 15 6.49 -30.27 8.89
C ALA A 15 5.95 -31.41 9.78
N THR A 16 4.71 -31.29 10.24
CA THR A 16 3.98 -32.39 10.91
C THR A 16 3.49 -33.36 9.84
N ILE A 17 4.23 -34.45 9.62
CA ILE A 17 3.75 -35.59 8.84
C ILE A 17 2.65 -36.25 9.68
N SER A 18 1.39 -35.96 9.34
CA SER A 18 0.22 -36.61 9.93
C SER A 18 -0.09 -37.89 9.16
N ASP A 19 -0.09 -39.02 9.86
CA ASP A 19 -0.38 -40.36 9.34
C ASP A 19 -1.90 -40.62 9.20
N MET A 20 -2.71 -39.56 9.03
CA MET A 20 -4.16 -39.68 8.80
C MET A 20 -4.45 -39.92 7.31
N PRO A 21 -5.42 -40.80 6.99
CA PRO A 21 -5.79 -41.07 5.61
C PRO A 21 -6.25 -39.78 4.93
N LYS A 22 -5.71 -39.54 3.74
CA LYS A 22 -5.96 -38.36 2.90
C LYS A 22 -7.46 -38.27 2.57
N SER A 23 -8.21 -37.50 3.35
CA SER A 23 -9.51 -37.00 2.91
C SER A 23 -9.28 -36.06 1.73
N LYS A 24 -10.04 -36.22 0.64
CA LYS A 24 -9.94 -35.45 -0.63
C LYS A 24 -10.23 -33.94 -0.49
N THR A 25 -10.34 -33.42 0.72
CA THR A 25 -10.71 -32.03 1.03
C THR A 25 -9.77 -31.33 2.03
N ASN A 26 -8.67 -31.96 2.46
CA ASN A 26 -7.69 -31.30 3.33
C ASN A 26 -6.67 -30.50 2.50
N GLU A 27 -7.12 -29.43 1.86
CA GLU A 27 -6.23 -28.32 1.54
C GLU A 27 -5.83 -27.66 2.86
N PHE A 28 -4.66 -28.02 3.41
CA PHE A 28 -4.15 -27.45 4.64
C PHE A 28 -3.66 -26.03 4.36
N VAL A 29 -4.60 -25.10 4.14
CA VAL A 29 -4.33 -23.69 3.91
C VAL A 29 -3.95 -23.08 5.27
N SER A 30 -2.66 -22.99 5.54
CA SER A 30 -2.16 -22.39 6.78
C SER A 30 -2.52 -20.91 6.83
N LYS A 31 -3.28 -20.50 7.85
CA LYS A 31 -3.65 -19.10 8.08
C LYS A 31 -2.42 -18.19 8.18
N THR A 32 -1.31 -18.72 8.70
CA THR A 32 -0.04 -18.02 8.81
C THR A 32 0.64 -17.83 7.45
N GLU A 33 0.63 -18.84 6.59
CA GLU A 33 1.16 -18.74 5.23
C GLU A 33 0.36 -17.73 4.40
N ASN A 34 -0.97 -17.79 4.48
CA ASN A 34 -1.84 -16.80 3.82
C ASN A 34 -1.62 -15.38 4.33
N TYR A 35 -1.40 -15.19 5.63
CA TYR A 35 -1.09 -13.87 6.18
C TYR A 35 0.26 -13.36 5.66
N ALA A 36 1.28 -14.22 5.62
CA ALA A 36 2.59 -13.88 5.08
C ALA A 36 2.49 -13.50 3.59
N LEU A 37 1.79 -14.29 2.78
CA LEU A 37 1.57 -14.00 1.35
C LEU A 37 0.88 -12.64 1.14
N LYS A 38 -0.21 -12.37 1.87
CA LYS A 38 -0.92 -11.08 1.81
C LYS A 38 -0.05 -9.91 2.24
N SER A 39 0.87 -10.13 3.19
CA SER A 39 1.77 -9.08 3.65
C SER A 39 2.81 -8.71 2.59
N ILE A 40 3.28 -9.69 1.81
CA ILE A 40 4.21 -9.49 0.70
C ILE A 40 3.49 -8.75 -0.44
N GLU A 41 2.31 -9.23 -0.83
CA GLU A 41 1.49 -8.59 -1.86
C GLU A 41 1.17 -7.13 -1.49
N ALA A 42 0.80 -6.86 -0.23
CA ALA A 42 0.56 -5.51 0.23
C ALA A 42 1.81 -4.61 0.15
N ALA A 43 3.00 -5.15 0.42
CA ALA A 43 4.25 -4.39 0.30
C ALA A 43 4.57 -4.06 -1.16
N GLU A 44 4.41 -5.02 -2.08
CA GLU A 44 4.60 -4.81 -3.51
C GLU A 44 3.65 -3.75 -4.07
N TRP A 45 2.38 -3.76 -3.63
CA TRP A 45 1.40 -2.73 -4.00
C TRP A 45 1.77 -1.34 -3.47
N ILE A 46 2.30 -1.24 -2.25
CA ILE A 46 2.76 0.03 -1.69
C ILE A 46 3.95 0.58 -2.48
N ASP A 47 4.92 -0.27 -2.82
CA ASP A 47 6.09 0.12 -3.61
C ASP A 47 5.70 0.58 -5.02
N THR A 48 4.75 -0.12 -5.64
CA THR A 48 4.18 0.27 -6.95
C THR A 48 3.47 1.61 -6.85
N LEU A 49 2.62 1.80 -5.83
CA LEU A 49 1.93 3.07 -5.60
C LEU A 49 2.90 4.24 -5.38
N GLU A 50 3.93 4.06 -4.55
CA GLU A 50 4.94 5.08 -4.30
C GLU A 50 5.73 5.44 -5.57
N THR A 51 6.04 4.44 -6.40
CA THR A 51 6.71 4.64 -7.70
C THR A 51 5.84 5.48 -8.63
N GLU A 52 4.58 5.11 -8.83
CA GLU A 52 3.69 5.85 -9.72
C GLU A 52 3.37 7.25 -9.21
N VAL A 53 3.20 7.42 -7.89
CA VAL A 53 3.04 8.75 -7.29
C VAL A 53 4.28 9.62 -7.51
N ASN A 54 5.49 9.07 -7.57
CA ASN A 54 6.71 9.81 -7.90
C ASN A 54 6.82 10.17 -9.38
N ASN A 55 6.25 9.37 -10.27
CA ASN A 55 6.26 9.62 -11.71
C ASN A 55 5.25 10.70 -12.14
N LEU A 56 4.22 10.96 -11.33
CA LEU A 56 3.25 12.01 -11.60
C LEU A 56 3.87 13.42 -11.61
N PRO A 57 3.25 14.37 -12.33
CA PRO A 57 3.62 15.78 -12.25
C PRO A 57 3.74 16.26 -10.80
N ARG A 58 4.76 17.09 -10.51
CA ARG A 58 5.12 17.51 -9.16
C ARG A 58 3.94 18.01 -8.33
N ASP A 59 3.05 18.78 -8.93
CA ASP A 59 1.86 19.33 -8.25
C ASP A 59 0.84 18.24 -7.89
N TYR A 60 0.68 17.21 -8.73
CA TYR A 60 -0.21 16.08 -8.51
C TYR A 60 0.34 15.16 -7.44
N SER A 61 1.63 14.80 -7.55
CA SER A 61 2.34 14.01 -6.54
C SER A 61 2.26 14.66 -5.15
N LYS A 62 2.53 15.97 -5.09
CA LYS A 62 2.44 16.75 -3.84
C LYS A 62 1.02 16.75 -3.26
N LEU A 63 -0.01 16.93 -4.09
CA LEU A 63 -1.40 16.87 -3.64
C LEU A 63 -1.75 15.49 -3.11
N ILE A 64 -1.42 14.42 -3.83
CA ILE A 64 -1.76 13.05 -3.46
C ILE A 64 -1.09 12.67 -2.15
N ARG A 65 0.20 12.96 -2.00
CA ARG A 65 0.95 12.74 -0.76
C ARG A 65 0.31 13.44 0.41
N LEU A 66 0.05 14.74 0.27
CA LEU A 66 -0.47 15.55 1.36
C LEU A 66 -1.91 15.16 1.75
N LYS A 67 -2.74 14.79 0.78
CA LYS A 67 -4.16 14.46 1.01
C LYS A 67 -4.38 13.01 1.46
N TYR A 68 -3.68 12.05 0.88
CA TYR A 68 -4.02 10.62 0.99
C TYR A 68 -2.95 9.78 1.68
N LEU A 69 -1.67 10.10 1.49
CA LEU A 69 -0.57 9.28 2.04
C LEU A 69 -0.10 9.79 3.41
N GLN A 70 -0.17 11.09 3.65
CA GLN A 70 0.16 11.67 4.94
C GLN A 70 -1.01 11.54 5.92
N ARG A 71 -0.81 10.75 6.97
CA ARG A 71 -1.72 10.67 8.11
C ARG A 71 -1.36 11.71 9.17
N ARG A 72 -2.39 12.25 9.81
CA ARG A 72 -2.27 13.03 11.04
C ARG A 72 -1.94 12.09 12.22
N GLY A 73 -1.59 12.67 13.36
CA GLY A 73 -1.27 11.90 14.58
C GLY A 73 -2.43 11.05 15.12
N ASP A 74 -3.67 11.35 14.72
CA ASP A 74 -4.88 10.57 15.01
C ASP A 74 -5.16 9.46 13.97
N GLY A 75 -4.27 9.27 13.00
CA GLY A 75 -4.41 8.30 11.92
C GLY A 75 -5.34 8.73 10.78
N GLN A 76 -5.97 9.90 10.86
CA GLN A 76 -6.87 10.41 9.81
C GLN A 76 -6.11 11.22 8.75
N THR A 77 -6.70 11.34 7.57
CA THR A 77 -6.20 12.25 6.52
C THR A 77 -6.64 13.68 6.77
N TYR A 78 -5.91 14.66 6.21
CA TYR A 78 -6.32 16.06 6.28
C TYR A 78 -7.59 16.34 5.45
N GLU A 79 -8.46 17.21 5.96
CA GLU A 79 -9.62 17.74 5.24
C GLU A 79 -9.22 18.66 4.08
N ASP A 80 -10.07 18.77 3.06
CA ASP A 80 -9.77 19.53 1.85
C ASP A 80 -9.50 21.02 2.18
N GLU A 81 -10.21 21.54 3.17
CA GLU A 81 -10.10 22.88 3.77
C GLU A 81 -8.72 23.21 4.30
N VAL A 82 -7.96 22.19 4.72
CA VAL A 82 -6.58 22.35 5.20
C VAL A 82 -5.58 22.19 4.06
N ILE A 83 -5.94 21.45 3.00
CA ILE A 83 -5.03 21.12 1.90
C ILE A 83 -4.83 22.27 0.93
N TYR A 84 -5.91 22.87 0.39
CA TYR A 84 -5.75 23.91 -0.63
C TYR A 84 -4.97 25.15 -0.14
N PRO A 85 -5.10 25.62 1.13
CA PRO A 85 -4.27 26.70 1.64
C PRO A 85 -2.80 26.31 1.73
N LYS A 86 -2.50 25.09 2.19
CA LYS A 86 -1.12 24.56 2.26
C LYS A 86 -0.45 24.43 0.89
N LEU A 87 -1.24 24.22 -0.16
CA LEU A 87 -0.77 24.20 -1.55
C LEU A 87 -0.70 25.58 -2.18
N ASN A 88 -1.14 26.64 -1.48
CA ASN A 88 -1.23 28.01 -1.97
C ASN A 88 -2.05 28.13 -3.27
N ILE A 89 -3.20 27.45 -3.32
CA ILE A 89 -4.11 27.46 -4.47
C ILE A 89 -5.54 27.75 -4.01
N SER A 90 -6.36 28.27 -4.94
CA SER A 90 -7.79 28.46 -4.68
C SER A 90 -8.51 27.12 -4.56
N ARG A 91 -9.64 27.12 -3.84
CA ARG A 91 -10.51 25.93 -3.69
C ARG A 91 -10.94 25.35 -5.03
N ALA A 92 -11.31 26.20 -6.00
CA ALA A 92 -11.70 25.77 -7.33
C ALA A 92 -10.54 25.07 -8.07
N LYS A 93 -9.34 25.67 -8.06
CA LYS A 93 -8.14 25.08 -8.66
C LYS A 93 -7.78 23.75 -7.98
N TYR A 94 -7.93 23.67 -6.66
CA TYR A 94 -7.73 22.44 -5.91
C TYR A 94 -8.62 21.29 -6.39
N TYR A 95 -9.93 21.49 -6.51
CA TYR A 95 -10.83 20.40 -6.94
C TYR A 95 -10.57 19.97 -8.39
N GLN A 96 -10.24 20.91 -9.28
CA GLN A 96 -9.83 20.57 -10.65
C GLN A 96 -8.54 19.75 -10.66
N MET A 97 -7.54 20.17 -9.88
CA MET A 97 -6.25 19.48 -9.77
C MET A 97 -6.40 18.10 -9.11
N LYS A 98 -7.21 17.99 -8.06
CA LYS A 98 -7.54 16.75 -7.37
C LYS A 98 -8.14 15.73 -8.34
N LYS A 99 -9.15 16.13 -9.12
CA LYS A 99 -9.76 15.27 -10.14
C LYS A 99 -8.71 14.75 -11.13
N LYS A 100 -7.95 15.66 -11.76
CA LYS A 100 -6.93 15.28 -12.75
C LYS A 100 -5.84 14.38 -12.16
N SER A 101 -5.37 14.69 -10.95
CA SER A 101 -4.33 13.90 -10.28
C SER A 101 -4.77 12.45 -10.02
N LEU A 102 -6.04 12.23 -9.68
CA LEU A 102 -6.59 10.89 -9.47
C LEU A 102 -6.83 10.16 -10.79
N GLU A 103 -7.28 10.87 -11.83
CA GLU A 103 -7.42 10.30 -13.17
C GLU A 103 -6.06 9.84 -13.72
N GLU A 104 -5.01 10.65 -13.55
CA GLU A 104 -3.66 10.29 -13.99
C GLU A 104 -3.06 9.17 -13.15
N LEU A 105 -3.21 9.20 -11.82
CA LEU A 105 -2.76 8.10 -10.96
C LEU A 105 -3.47 6.79 -11.33
N GLY A 106 -4.79 6.84 -11.57
CA GLY A 106 -5.55 5.67 -11.98
C GLY A 106 -5.07 5.11 -13.33
N ARG A 107 -4.77 5.98 -14.30
CA ARG A 107 -4.17 5.56 -15.58
C ARG A 107 -2.76 4.98 -15.40
N ALA A 108 -1.96 5.54 -14.51
CA ALA A 108 -0.62 5.01 -14.22
C ALA A 108 -0.67 3.62 -13.60
N LEU A 109 -1.60 3.40 -12.65
CA LEU A 109 -1.75 2.12 -11.95
C LEU A 109 -2.43 1.03 -12.79
N PHE A 110 -3.43 1.38 -13.60
CA PHE A 110 -4.30 0.40 -14.29
C PHE A 110 -4.28 0.51 -15.82
N GLY A 111 -3.58 1.49 -16.38
CA GLY A 111 -3.60 1.76 -17.82
C GLY A 111 -2.87 0.73 -18.68
N HIS A 112 -2.22 -0.25 -18.07
CA HIS A 112 -1.60 -1.39 -18.77
C HIS A 112 -2.53 -2.60 -18.93
N GLU A 113 -3.75 -2.56 -18.35
CA GLU A 113 -4.70 -3.69 -18.34
C GLU A 113 -5.85 -3.54 -19.36
N PHE A 114 -5.78 -2.59 -20.31
CA PHE A 114 -6.78 -2.40 -21.37
C PHE A 114 -6.18 -2.15 -22.75
#